data_AF-A0A929JAF6-F1
#
_entry.id   AF-A0A929JAF6-F1
#
_cell.length_a   1.000
_cell.length_b   1.000
_cell.length_c   1.000
_cell.angle_alpha   90.00
_cell.angle_beta   90.00
_cell.angle_gamma   90.00
#
_symmetry.space_group_name_H-M   'P 1'
#
loop_
_entity.id
_entity.type
_entity.pdbx_description
1 polymer ?
#
loop_
_entity_poly.entity_id
_entity_poly.type
_entity_poly.pdbx_seq_one_letter_code
_entity_poly.pdbx_strand_id
1 'polypeptide(L)'
;MSGSTAIYADPFKSMLMPGPVIDAHKKYEHDCEQCHDTSDKQKQGELCVQCHDHKNIRDDLSKKTGFHGRLPRQSQDDCKHCHTEHEGRDAKIVSLNPSTFDHQKTDFLLTGTHKKTSCNACHKDDSKYSEAPGDCYSCHEKSDAHDGKQGKQCDDCHKTTSWKETGFDHDKTDFPLKGAHEKSSCNACHINKKYEDTPKDCFSCHQIKDVHRGEYGKKCDTCHNSKKWTEARFDHDKKTDFPLYGRHKKSKCSSCHIAGSGKTLSKKGLPTNCYSCHKNDDAHKGRNGNKCGDCHKSSSWGKQKFDHSKKTDFPLLGKHSKISCNTCHKGDIYEEELSAKCIDCHKKDDVHKGRQGKNCNSCHNEKGWNRNVIFDHDITDFPLIGIHAATQCEECHLDSEFGATSSECNDCHADDDVHKTRLGTDCETCHSPNSWRTWFFDHDKATRFTIDGAHEDLGCYDCHRTSSKGKLKASKDCIACHRSDDIHNRQFGGQCGDCHNTKSFKGAKIK
;
A
#
# COMPACT_ATOMS: atom_id res chain seq x y z
N MET A 1 66.45 -40.87 91.19
CA MET A 1 65.60 -41.71 92.04
C MET A 1 64.31 -40.96 92.29
N SER A 2 63.18 -41.49 91.81
CA SER A 2 61.88 -41.34 92.46
C SER A 2 60.93 -42.34 91.82
N GLY A 3 60.28 -43.12 92.69
CA GLY A 3 59.77 -44.45 92.41
C GLY A 3 58.54 -44.50 91.51
N SER A 4 58.47 -45.61 90.79
CA SER A 4 57.24 -46.18 90.26
C SER A 4 56.21 -46.38 91.37
N THR A 5 55.03 -45.81 91.20
CA THR A 5 53.80 -46.27 91.87
C THR A 5 52.92 -46.92 90.82
N ALA A 6 52.89 -48.25 90.82
CA ALA A 6 51.84 -49.00 90.16
C ALA A 6 50.53 -48.71 90.90
N ILE A 7 49.63 -47.97 90.25
CA ILE A 7 48.26 -47.78 90.72
C ILE A 7 47.54 -49.10 90.46
N TYR A 8 47.31 -49.86 91.53
CA TYR A 8 46.36 -50.97 91.49
C TYR A 8 44.97 -50.39 91.22
N ALA A 9 44.34 -50.83 90.13
CA ALA A 9 42.97 -50.49 89.80
C ALA A 9 42.04 -50.81 90.98
N ASP A 10 41.14 -49.87 91.30
CA ASP A 10 40.13 -50.05 92.34
C ASP A 10 39.19 -51.21 91.97
N PRO A 11 39.21 -52.36 92.68
CA PRO A 11 38.41 -53.54 92.34
C PRO A 11 36.90 -53.25 92.34
N PHE A 12 36.48 -52.23 93.10
CA PHE A 12 35.08 -51.83 93.21
C PHE A 12 34.55 -51.20 91.92
N LYS A 13 35.37 -50.45 91.18
CA LYS A 13 34.97 -49.82 89.91
C LYS A 13 34.82 -50.83 88.78
N SER A 14 35.67 -51.87 88.77
CA SER A 14 35.56 -52.95 87.77
C SER A 14 34.29 -53.80 87.95
N MET A 15 33.75 -53.87 89.18
CA MET A 15 32.48 -54.55 89.48
C MET A 15 31.24 -53.76 88.99
N LEU A 16 31.38 -52.46 88.74
CA LEU A 16 30.32 -51.59 88.23
C LEU A 16 30.26 -51.53 86.69
N MET A 17 31.18 -52.20 86.00
CA MET A 17 31.17 -52.26 84.54
C MET A 17 30.12 -53.27 84.04
N PRO A 18 29.21 -52.86 83.12
CA PRO A 18 28.22 -53.76 82.53
C PRO A 18 28.83 -54.95 81.77
N GLY A 19 30.04 -54.75 81.23
CA GLY A 19 30.82 -55.75 80.51
C GLY A 19 32.17 -55.17 80.04
N PRO A 20 33.04 -55.99 79.43
CA PRO A 20 34.31 -55.53 78.88
C PRO A 20 34.09 -54.49 77.77
N VAL A 21 34.94 -53.46 77.73
CA VAL A 21 34.94 -52.50 76.61
C VAL A 21 35.33 -53.16 75.28
N ILE A 22 35.06 -52.53 74.15
CA ILE A 22 35.50 -53.02 72.83
C ILE A 22 37.03 -53.13 72.75
N ASP A 23 37.53 -54.02 71.89
CA ASP A 23 38.98 -54.24 71.75
C ASP A 23 39.78 -52.96 71.48
N ALA A 24 39.23 -52.05 70.68
CA ALA A 24 39.85 -50.75 70.37
C ALA A 24 40.04 -49.85 71.61
N HIS A 25 39.20 -50.00 72.64
CA HIS A 25 39.27 -49.22 73.89
C HIS A 25 39.86 -50.01 75.06
N LYS A 26 40.26 -51.27 74.86
CA LYS A 26 40.83 -52.16 75.89
C LYS A 26 41.94 -51.52 76.73
N LYS A 27 42.77 -50.67 76.12
CA LYS A 27 43.87 -49.98 76.81
C LYS A 27 43.39 -49.08 77.96
N TYR A 28 42.17 -48.55 77.87
CA TYR A 28 41.61 -47.57 78.81
C TYR A 28 40.58 -48.18 79.77
N GLU A 29 40.40 -49.50 79.74
CA GLU A 29 39.35 -50.20 80.51
C GLU A 29 39.42 -49.97 82.02
N HIS A 30 40.62 -49.69 82.56
CA HIS A 30 40.84 -49.45 83.98
C HIS A 30 40.88 -47.97 84.36
N ASP A 31 40.80 -47.06 83.38
CA ASP A 31 40.87 -45.60 83.57
C ASP A 31 39.49 -44.98 83.33
N CYS A 32 38.50 -45.33 84.16
CA CYS A 32 37.08 -44.97 83.95
C CYS A 32 36.86 -43.46 83.78
N GLU A 33 37.67 -42.62 84.43
CA GLU A 33 37.60 -41.16 84.38
C GLU A 33 37.93 -40.58 82.98
N GLN A 34 38.58 -41.36 82.10
CA GLN A 34 38.82 -40.96 80.71
C GLN A 34 37.52 -40.94 79.87
N CYS A 35 36.51 -41.68 80.31
CA CYS A 35 35.24 -41.83 79.60
C CYS A 35 34.04 -41.30 80.40
N HIS A 36 34.13 -41.28 81.73
CA HIS A 36 33.04 -40.87 82.62
C HIS A 36 33.47 -39.78 83.59
N ASP A 37 32.71 -38.69 83.63
CA ASP A 37 32.80 -37.70 84.71
C ASP A 37 31.72 -38.04 85.76
N THR A 38 32.16 -38.39 86.97
CA THR A 38 31.27 -38.76 88.08
C THR A 38 30.45 -37.58 88.61
N SER A 39 30.89 -36.34 88.33
CA SER A 39 30.21 -35.11 88.74
C SER A 39 29.21 -34.59 87.70
N ASP A 40 29.45 -34.89 86.41
CA ASP A 40 28.59 -34.46 85.31
C ASP A 40 28.54 -35.48 84.17
N LYS A 41 27.46 -36.26 84.12
CA LYS A 41 27.25 -37.27 83.08
C LYS A 41 27.12 -36.68 81.67
N GLN A 42 26.85 -35.38 81.51
CA GLN A 42 26.66 -34.75 80.20
C GLN A 42 27.99 -34.54 79.46
N LYS A 43 29.12 -34.48 80.19
CA LYS A 43 30.46 -34.30 79.58
C LYS A 43 31.01 -35.53 78.89
N GLN A 44 30.36 -36.68 79.04
CA GLN A 44 30.81 -37.93 78.41
C GLN A 44 30.96 -37.79 76.88
N GLY A 45 30.04 -37.10 76.20
CA GLY A 45 30.14 -36.85 74.76
C GLY A 45 31.37 -36.01 74.38
N GLU A 46 31.70 -35.01 75.19
CA GLU A 46 32.89 -34.16 74.97
C GLU A 46 34.19 -34.97 75.14
N LEU A 47 34.26 -35.84 76.15
CA LEU A 47 35.40 -36.73 76.38
C LEU A 47 35.59 -37.70 75.20
N CYS A 48 34.51 -38.27 74.66
CA CYS A 48 34.57 -39.09 73.46
C CYS A 48 35.16 -38.31 72.26
N VAL A 49 34.68 -37.09 72.00
CA VAL A 49 35.13 -36.26 70.88
C VAL A 49 36.59 -35.80 71.07
N GLN A 50 37.05 -35.55 72.30
CA GLN A 50 38.45 -35.20 72.57
C GLN A 50 39.43 -36.27 72.10
N CYS A 51 39.11 -37.54 72.30
CA CYS A 51 39.91 -38.66 71.79
C CYS A 51 39.65 -38.94 70.30
N HIS A 52 38.41 -38.82 69.84
CA HIS A 52 38.01 -39.10 68.45
C HIS A 52 38.17 -37.93 67.46
N ASP A 53 38.85 -36.86 67.88
CA ASP A 53 39.17 -35.70 67.04
C ASP A 53 39.98 -36.08 65.78
N HIS A 54 40.76 -37.18 65.86
CA HIS A 54 41.51 -37.75 64.74
C HIS A 54 40.65 -38.37 63.61
N LYS A 55 39.32 -38.45 63.80
CA LYS A 55 38.38 -39.00 62.80
C LYS A 55 37.48 -37.92 62.18
N ASN A 56 37.86 -36.64 62.27
CA ASN A 56 37.13 -35.48 61.74
C ASN A 56 35.74 -35.24 62.37
N ILE A 57 35.39 -35.90 63.47
CA ILE A 57 34.05 -35.80 64.09
C ILE A 57 33.81 -34.41 64.67
N ARG A 58 34.81 -33.81 65.34
CA ARG A 58 34.72 -32.43 65.84
C ARG A 58 34.49 -31.43 64.70
N ASP A 59 35.14 -31.67 63.58
CA ASP A 59 34.99 -30.86 62.36
C ASP A 59 33.59 -31.00 61.76
N ASP A 60 33.07 -32.21 61.63
CA ASP A 60 31.70 -32.47 61.17
C ASP A 60 30.67 -31.75 62.06
N LEU A 61 30.79 -31.90 63.38
CA LEU A 61 29.90 -31.27 64.36
C LEU A 61 29.96 -29.74 64.27
N SER A 62 31.15 -29.15 64.17
CA SER A 62 31.33 -27.69 64.12
C SER A 62 30.89 -27.07 62.79
N LYS A 63 31.20 -27.72 61.66
CA LYS A 63 30.88 -27.26 60.30
C LYS A 63 29.47 -27.67 59.85
N LYS A 64 28.78 -28.51 60.62
CA LYS A 64 27.48 -29.11 60.28
C LYS A 64 27.53 -29.91 58.97
N THR A 65 28.65 -30.58 58.75
CA THR A 65 28.91 -31.46 57.61
C THR A 65 28.92 -32.92 58.06
N GLY A 66 28.92 -33.85 57.11
CA GLY A 66 28.90 -35.27 57.41
C GLY A 66 27.58 -35.72 58.04
N PHE A 67 27.50 -37.00 58.40
CA PHE A 67 26.34 -37.54 59.09
C PHE A 67 26.20 -36.95 60.50
N HIS A 68 27.30 -36.90 61.26
CA HIS A 68 27.27 -36.43 62.65
C HIS A 68 26.88 -34.96 62.78
N GLY A 69 27.38 -34.07 61.92
CA GLY A 69 27.06 -32.64 61.96
C GLY A 69 25.63 -32.28 61.53
N ARG A 70 24.97 -33.16 60.77
CA ARG A 70 23.58 -32.98 60.29
C ARG A 70 22.53 -33.57 61.22
N LEU A 71 22.93 -34.33 62.24
CA LEU A 71 22.01 -34.82 63.27
C LEU A 71 21.43 -33.66 64.10
N PRO A 72 20.23 -33.81 64.69
CA PRO A 72 19.72 -32.87 65.68
C PRO A 72 20.70 -32.72 66.84
N ARG A 73 20.82 -31.52 67.41
CA ARG A 73 21.77 -31.22 68.50
C ARG A 73 21.63 -32.17 69.69
N GLN A 74 20.39 -32.55 70.04
CA GLN A 74 20.13 -33.51 71.10
C GLN A 74 20.77 -34.88 70.86
N SER A 75 20.88 -35.31 69.59
CA SER A 75 21.53 -36.57 69.20
C SER A 75 23.04 -36.45 69.01
N GLN A 76 23.56 -35.23 68.84
CA GLN A 76 25.01 -34.99 68.72
C GLN A 76 25.72 -35.16 70.08
N ASP A 77 25.04 -34.75 71.16
CA ASP A 77 25.59 -34.83 72.51
C ASP A 77 25.41 -36.23 73.15
N ASP A 78 24.52 -37.08 72.60
CA ASP A 78 24.21 -38.43 73.09
C ASP A 78 24.86 -39.54 72.23
N CYS A 79 26.19 -39.55 72.17
CA CYS A 79 26.96 -40.49 71.34
C CYS A 79 26.63 -41.97 71.63
N LYS A 80 26.37 -42.31 72.89
CA LYS A 80 26.08 -43.69 73.34
C LYS A 80 24.81 -44.30 72.74
N HIS A 81 23.89 -43.48 72.23
CA HIS A 81 22.69 -43.96 71.56
C HIS A 81 23.02 -44.75 70.28
N CYS A 82 24.06 -44.33 69.57
CA CYS A 82 24.53 -44.96 68.35
C CYS A 82 25.84 -45.75 68.54
N HIS A 83 26.66 -45.35 69.52
CA HIS A 83 27.93 -45.96 69.87
C HIS A 83 27.82 -46.77 71.17
N THR A 84 27.50 -48.06 71.04
CA THR A 84 27.35 -48.95 72.21
C THR A 84 28.70 -49.50 72.67
N GLU A 85 29.08 -49.16 73.89
CA GLU A 85 30.29 -49.60 74.58
C GLU A 85 29.93 -50.56 75.73
N HIS A 86 30.88 -51.36 76.23
CA HIS A 86 30.71 -52.40 77.26
C HIS A 86 29.94 -53.67 76.84
N GLU A 87 29.74 -53.87 75.54
CA GLU A 87 29.05 -55.06 74.99
C GLU A 87 30.04 -56.20 74.63
N GLY A 88 31.32 -56.07 75.00
CA GLY A 88 32.37 -57.05 74.74
C GLY A 88 33.34 -56.67 73.62
N ARG A 89 34.44 -57.43 73.52
CA ARG A 89 35.60 -57.11 72.68
C ARG A 89 35.28 -57.04 71.19
N ASP A 90 34.39 -57.93 70.73
CA ASP A 90 34.00 -58.09 69.33
C ASP A 90 32.70 -57.35 68.97
N ALA A 91 32.17 -56.53 69.88
CA ALA A 91 30.93 -55.81 69.66
C ALA A 91 31.05 -54.82 68.50
N LYS A 92 30.01 -54.73 67.67
CA LYS A 92 29.91 -53.66 66.66
C LYS A 92 29.48 -52.37 67.35
N ILE A 93 30.45 -51.49 67.58
CA ILE A 93 30.21 -50.22 68.28
C ILE A 93 29.13 -49.37 67.61
N VAL A 94 28.98 -49.42 66.27
CA VAL A 94 27.94 -48.71 65.54
C VAL A 94 26.94 -49.68 64.91
N SER A 95 25.66 -49.52 65.28
CA SER A 95 24.54 -50.26 64.68
C SER A 95 23.78 -49.38 63.67
N LEU A 96 24.28 -49.31 62.43
CA LEU A 96 23.56 -48.69 61.32
C LEU A 96 22.77 -49.75 60.56
N ASN A 97 21.46 -49.54 60.39
CA ASN A 97 20.63 -50.36 59.51
C ASN A 97 20.61 -49.75 58.10
N PRO A 98 21.23 -50.38 57.09
CA PRO A 98 21.28 -49.83 55.73
C PRO A 98 19.90 -49.67 55.09
N SER A 99 18.91 -50.47 55.50
CA SER A 99 17.56 -50.45 54.91
C SER A 99 16.72 -49.26 55.39
N THR A 100 17.06 -48.67 56.53
CA THR A 100 16.33 -47.55 57.13
C THR A 100 17.18 -46.28 57.24
N PHE A 101 18.38 -46.28 56.66
CA PHE A 101 19.29 -45.16 56.74
C PHE A 101 18.77 -43.98 55.90
N ASP A 102 18.75 -42.79 56.50
CA ASP A 102 18.18 -41.59 55.88
C ASP A 102 19.29 -40.69 55.31
N HIS A 103 19.43 -40.71 53.97
CA HIS A 103 20.37 -39.86 53.25
C HIS A 103 20.07 -38.35 53.35
N GLN A 104 18.88 -37.93 53.81
CA GLN A 104 18.62 -36.51 54.08
C GLN A 104 19.54 -35.96 55.18
N LYS A 105 20.10 -36.84 56.01
CA LYS A 105 21.03 -36.52 57.09
C LYS A 105 22.49 -36.62 56.67
N THR A 106 22.78 -36.69 55.37
CA THR A 106 24.16 -36.82 54.84
C THR A 106 24.48 -35.72 53.84
N ASP A 107 25.76 -35.53 53.52
CA ASP A 107 26.22 -34.52 52.54
C ASP A 107 25.69 -34.76 51.12
N PHE A 108 25.40 -36.01 50.78
CA PHE A 108 24.88 -36.37 49.47
C PHE A 108 23.38 -36.68 49.52
N LEU A 109 22.55 -35.72 49.09
CA LEU A 109 21.11 -35.92 49.02
C LEU A 109 20.75 -36.75 47.78
N LEU A 110 20.13 -37.92 48.00
CA LEU A 110 19.62 -38.74 46.90
C LEU A 110 18.46 -38.03 46.20
N THR A 111 18.69 -37.63 44.94
CA THR A 111 17.68 -37.00 44.08
C THR A 111 17.52 -37.77 42.76
N GLY A 112 16.38 -37.61 42.09
CA GLY A 112 16.10 -38.25 40.81
C GLY A 112 16.26 -39.77 40.85
N THR A 113 17.02 -40.33 39.92
CA THR A 113 17.25 -41.79 39.80
C THR A 113 18.12 -42.37 40.92
N HIS A 114 18.92 -41.54 41.60
CA HIS A 114 19.76 -41.99 42.71
C HIS A 114 18.95 -42.53 43.88
N LYS A 115 17.70 -42.08 44.08
CA LYS A 115 16.79 -42.63 45.11
C LYS A 115 16.45 -44.11 44.93
N LYS A 116 16.58 -44.63 43.71
CA LYS A 116 16.27 -46.03 43.36
C LYS A 116 17.53 -46.88 43.17
N THR A 117 18.70 -46.29 43.38
CA THR A 117 19.98 -46.96 43.15
C THR A 117 20.32 -47.85 44.34
N SER A 118 20.86 -49.04 44.08
CA SER A 118 21.31 -49.96 45.13
C SER A 118 22.50 -49.36 45.90
N CYS A 119 22.55 -49.56 47.23
CA CYS A 119 23.61 -49.05 48.09
C CYS A 119 25.02 -49.43 47.59
N ASN A 120 25.19 -50.65 47.10
CA ASN A 120 26.49 -51.20 46.66
C ASN A 120 27.02 -50.54 45.37
N ALA A 121 26.17 -49.81 44.65
CA ALA A 121 26.60 -49.01 43.51
C ALA A 121 27.54 -47.88 43.97
N CYS A 122 27.23 -47.26 45.12
CA CYS A 122 27.95 -46.13 45.69
C CYS A 122 28.91 -46.55 46.81
N HIS A 123 28.50 -47.46 47.69
CA HIS A 123 29.26 -47.93 48.84
C HIS A 123 29.90 -49.28 48.52
N LYS A 124 31.23 -49.30 48.39
CA LYS A 124 32.00 -50.55 48.14
C LYS A 124 32.27 -51.27 49.45
N ASP A 125 32.24 -52.60 49.41
CA ASP A 125 32.35 -53.45 50.61
C ASP A 125 33.65 -53.25 51.40
N ASP A 126 34.73 -52.84 50.71
CA ASP A 126 36.06 -52.61 51.29
C ASP A 126 36.32 -51.14 51.70
N SER A 127 35.31 -50.27 51.71
CA SER A 127 35.46 -48.83 51.98
C SER A 127 34.48 -48.34 53.05
N LYS A 128 34.87 -47.31 53.81
CA LYS A 128 33.94 -46.71 54.77
C LYS A 128 32.81 -46.01 54.01
N TYR A 129 31.59 -46.11 54.52
CA TYR A 129 30.42 -45.42 53.94
C TYR A 129 30.65 -43.90 53.78
N SER A 130 31.39 -43.29 54.71
CA SER A 130 31.75 -41.86 54.70
C SER A 130 32.78 -41.46 53.63
N GLU A 131 33.49 -42.42 53.05
CA GLU A 131 34.53 -42.16 52.04
C GLU A 131 33.98 -42.25 50.61
N ALA A 132 32.69 -42.53 50.44
CA ALA A 132 32.04 -42.56 49.13
C ALA A 132 32.08 -41.16 48.47
N PRO A 133 32.47 -41.05 47.19
CA PRO A 133 32.50 -39.76 46.48
C PRO A 133 31.11 -39.11 46.41
N GLY A 134 31.06 -37.81 46.70
CA GLY A 134 29.82 -37.01 46.67
C GLY A 134 29.63 -36.18 45.40
N ASP A 135 30.60 -36.15 44.48
CA ASP A 135 30.51 -35.41 43.23
C ASP A 135 30.13 -36.30 42.04
N CYS A 136 29.45 -35.71 41.05
CA CYS A 136 28.97 -36.44 39.89
C CYS A 136 30.12 -37.05 39.07
N TYR A 137 31.23 -36.33 38.90
CA TYR A 137 32.32 -36.73 38.03
C TYR A 137 33.04 -37.98 38.56
N SER A 138 33.37 -38.03 39.85
CA SER A 138 34.04 -39.18 40.46
C SER A 138 33.28 -40.50 40.27
N CYS A 139 31.94 -40.44 40.19
CA CYS A 139 31.10 -41.62 39.94
C CYS A 139 30.84 -41.87 38.45
N HIS A 140 30.80 -40.83 37.62
CA HIS A 140 30.39 -40.91 36.21
C HIS A 140 31.50 -40.61 35.20
N GLU A 141 32.76 -40.52 35.60
CA GLU A 141 33.91 -40.23 34.72
C GLU A 141 33.93 -41.14 33.47
N LYS A 142 33.78 -42.46 33.67
CA LYS A 142 33.78 -43.43 32.56
C LYS A 142 32.54 -43.34 31.66
N SER A 143 31.49 -42.68 32.14
CA SER A 143 30.24 -42.47 31.41
C SER A 143 30.14 -41.05 30.82
N ASP A 144 31.16 -40.21 30.99
CA ASP A 144 31.14 -38.85 30.47
C ASP A 144 31.23 -38.87 28.94
N ALA A 145 30.11 -38.51 28.31
CA ALA A 145 30.03 -38.41 26.86
C ALA A 145 30.83 -37.22 26.30
N HIS A 146 31.40 -36.34 27.13
CA HIS A 146 32.13 -35.15 26.72
C HIS A 146 33.65 -35.31 26.76
N ASP A 147 34.17 -36.49 27.14
CA ASP A 147 35.60 -36.78 27.24
C ASP A 147 36.35 -35.78 28.16
N GLY A 148 35.71 -35.33 29.24
CA GLY A 148 36.27 -34.38 30.21
C GLY A 148 36.32 -32.92 29.76
N LYS A 149 35.80 -32.60 28.57
CA LYS A 149 35.93 -31.26 27.97
C LYS A 149 34.96 -30.21 28.54
N GLN A 150 33.96 -30.61 29.30
CA GLN A 150 32.92 -29.71 29.86
C GLN A 150 33.07 -29.47 31.37
N GLY A 151 34.25 -29.75 31.92
CA GLY A 151 34.49 -29.64 33.36
C GLY A 151 33.81 -30.74 34.17
N LYS A 152 33.76 -30.57 35.49
CA LYS A 152 33.26 -31.58 36.45
C LYS A 152 31.88 -31.24 37.05
N GLN A 153 31.34 -30.05 36.78
CA GLN A 153 30.05 -29.58 37.27
C GLN A 153 28.93 -30.05 36.35
N CYS A 154 28.62 -31.35 36.42
CA CYS A 154 27.65 -31.98 35.52
C CYS A 154 26.23 -31.42 35.67
N ASP A 155 25.89 -30.90 36.85
CA ASP A 155 24.59 -30.36 37.24
C ASP A 155 24.28 -28.97 36.67
N ASP A 156 25.29 -28.27 36.13
CA ASP A 156 25.07 -27.06 35.33
C ASP A 156 24.27 -27.35 34.05
N CYS A 157 24.40 -28.56 33.53
CA CYS A 157 23.78 -28.99 32.29
C CYS A 157 22.78 -30.11 32.48
N HIS A 158 23.04 -31.11 33.31
CA HIS A 158 22.24 -32.33 33.41
C HIS A 158 21.42 -32.40 34.69
N LYS A 159 20.27 -33.07 34.63
CA LYS A 159 19.42 -33.31 35.81
C LYS A 159 19.61 -34.73 36.33
N THR A 160 19.56 -34.89 37.65
CA THR A 160 19.63 -36.22 38.30
C THR A 160 18.44 -37.12 37.99
N THR A 161 17.39 -36.61 37.35
CA THR A 161 16.27 -37.39 36.80
C THR A 161 16.59 -38.06 35.47
N SER A 162 17.41 -37.44 34.63
CA SER A 162 17.76 -37.92 33.30
C SER A 162 18.95 -37.15 32.72
N TRP A 163 19.99 -37.88 32.28
CA TRP A 163 21.11 -37.30 31.54
C TRP A 163 20.71 -36.66 30.21
N LYS A 164 19.57 -37.06 29.63
CA LYS A 164 19.06 -36.47 28.37
C LYS A 164 18.32 -35.15 28.59
N GLU A 165 17.80 -34.92 29.80
CA GLU A 165 17.15 -33.66 30.13
C GLU A 165 18.20 -32.66 30.59
N THR A 166 18.44 -31.65 29.75
CA THR A 166 19.37 -30.59 30.10
C THR A 166 18.65 -29.39 30.73
N GLY A 167 19.22 -28.83 31.78
CA GLY A 167 18.73 -27.64 32.48
C GLY A 167 19.39 -26.33 32.05
N PHE A 168 20.32 -26.37 31.09
CA PHE A 168 21.06 -25.19 30.66
C PHE A 168 20.14 -24.12 30.06
N ASP A 169 20.20 -22.92 30.62
CA ASP A 169 19.35 -21.80 30.26
C ASP A 169 20.09 -20.83 29.34
N HIS A 170 19.77 -20.88 28.04
CA HIS A 170 20.38 -20.00 27.04
C HIS A 170 19.99 -18.52 27.20
N ASP A 171 18.91 -18.19 27.92
CA ASP A 171 18.53 -16.79 28.16
C ASP A 171 19.52 -16.07 29.08
N LYS A 172 20.36 -16.82 29.81
CA LYS A 172 21.47 -16.30 30.63
C LYS A 172 22.74 -16.04 29.82
N THR A 173 22.75 -16.36 28.53
CA THR A 173 23.91 -16.19 27.65
C THR A 173 23.75 -15.01 26.71
N ASP A 174 24.84 -14.60 26.06
CA ASP A 174 24.82 -13.58 25.00
C ASP A 174 24.04 -14.00 23.74
N PHE A 175 23.62 -15.27 23.65
CA PHE A 175 22.81 -15.77 22.54
C PHE A 175 21.55 -16.49 23.06
N PRO A 176 20.51 -15.72 23.43
CA PRO A 176 19.21 -16.30 23.76
C PRO A 176 18.62 -17.03 22.56
N LEU A 177 18.21 -18.29 22.75
CA LEU A 177 17.57 -19.07 21.69
C LEU A 177 16.18 -18.52 21.44
N LYS A 178 15.97 -17.89 20.29
CA LYS A 178 14.70 -17.28 19.88
C LYS A 178 14.22 -17.80 18.54
N GLY A 179 12.90 -17.97 18.41
CA GLY A 179 12.27 -18.36 17.15
C GLY A 179 12.65 -19.77 16.75
N ALA A 180 13.12 -19.97 15.50
CA ALA A 180 13.49 -21.30 15.02
C ALA A 180 14.65 -21.95 15.80
N HIS A 181 15.47 -21.16 16.50
CA HIS A 181 16.59 -21.66 17.29
C HIS A 181 16.18 -22.35 18.60
N GLU A 182 14.98 -22.06 19.15
CA GLU A 182 14.51 -22.64 20.43
C GLU A 182 14.44 -24.17 20.42
N LYS A 183 14.21 -24.77 19.25
CA LYS A 183 14.10 -26.23 19.08
C LYS A 183 15.38 -26.87 18.53
N SER A 184 16.48 -26.13 18.49
CA SER A 184 17.74 -26.64 17.93
C SER A 184 18.47 -27.53 18.94
N SER A 185 19.01 -28.64 18.46
CA SER A 185 19.91 -29.48 19.26
C SER A 185 21.25 -28.77 19.51
N CYS A 186 21.91 -29.03 20.64
CA CYS A 186 23.21 -28.42 20.99
C CYS A 186 24.23 -28.49 19.84
N ASN A 187 24.37 -29.67 19.22
CA ASN A 187 25.34 -29.93 18.15
C ASN A 187 25.05 -29.18 16.84
N ALA A 188 23.86 -28.59 16.68
CA ALA A 188 23.57 -27.75 15.53
C ALA A 188 24.35 -26.42 15.57
N CYS A 189 24.72 -25.97 16.77
CA CYS A 189 25.52 -24.76 17.00
C CYS A 189 26.93 -25.11 17.52
N HIS A 190 27.01 -26.03 18.48
CA HIS A 190 28.23 -26.45 19.15
C HIS A 190 28.90 -27.61 18.42
N ILE A 191 29.50 -27.30 17.27
CA ILE A 191 30.18 -28.28 16.42
C ILE A 191 31.32 -28.94 17.21
N ASN A 192 31.43 -30.27 17.12
CA ASN A 192 32.44 -31.07 17.84
C ASN A 192 32.38 -30.95 19.37
N LYS A 193 31.20 -30.64 19.93
CA LYS A 193 31.00 -30.44 21.39
C LYS A 193 31.89 -29.31 21.94
N LYS A 194 32.22 -28.31 21.10
CA LYS A 194 32.87 -27.08 21.56
C LYS A 194 31.79 -26.05 21.89
N TYR A 195 31.65 -25.74 23.17
CA TYR A 195 30.63 -24.81 23.67
C TYR A 195 31.16 -23.38 23.80
N GLU A 196 32.44 -23.24 24.13
CA GLU A 196 33.16 -21.95 24.15
C GLU A 196 33.39 -21.37 22.74
N ASP A 197 33.42 -20.04 22.65
CA ASP A 197 33.65 -19.28 21.41
C ASP A 197 32.72 -19.62 20.24
N THR A 198 31.53 -20.15 20.53
CA THR A 198 30.55 -20.46 19.48
C THR A 198 30.15 -19.17 18.76
N PRO A 199 30.28 -19.09 17.41
CA PRO A 199 29.94 -17.88 16.67
C PRO A 199 28.48 -17.47 16.90
N LYS A 200 28.27 -16.19 17.22
CA LYS A 200 26.95 -15.61 17.55
C LYS A 200 26.31 -14.89 16.37
N ASP A 201 27.05 -14.64 15.29
CA ASP A 201 26.52 -13.97 14.11
C ASP A 201 25.84 -14.95 13.14
N CYS A 202 24.78 -14.50 12.48
CA CYS A 202 24.01 -15.35 11.57
C CYS A 202 24.86 -15.92 10.42
N PHE A 203 25.81 -15.13 9.91
CA PHE A 203 26.57 -15.47 8.72
C PHE A 203 27.51 -16.65 8.98
N SER A 204 28.22 -16.66 10.11
CA SER A 204 29.15 -17.74 10.45
C SER A 204 28.50 -19.13 10.48
N CYS A 205 27.23 -19.23 10.90
CA CYS A 205 26.51 -20.50 10.92
C CYS A 205 25.72 -20.78 9.61
N HIS A 206 25.26 -19.74 8.92
CA HIS A 206 24.39 -19.87 7.74
C HIS A 206 25.04 -19.52 6.41
N GLN A 207 26.36 -19.34 6.35
CA GLN A 207 27.10 -18.95 5.14
C GLN A 207 26.76 -19.83 3.93
N ILE A 208 26.74 -21.16 4.10
CA ILE A 208 26.46 -22.11 3.02
C ILE A 208 25.00 -22.04 2.55
N LYS A 209 24.10 -21.62 3.44
CA LYS A 209 22.67 -21.45 3.16
C LYS A 209 22.32 -20.05 2.66
N ASP A 210 23.30 -19.14 2.58
CA ASP A 210 23.06 -17.80 2.08
C ASP A 210 22.84 -17.81 0.57
N VAL A 211 21.57 -17.69 0.19
CA VAL A 211 21.14 -17.60 -1.21
C VAL A 211 21.68 -16.36 -1.91
N HIS A 212 22.11 -15.35 -1.15
CA HIS A 212 22.69 -14.11 -1.68
C HIS A 212 24.19 -14.20 -1.92
N ARG A 213 24.86 -15.28 -1.48
CA ARG A 213 26.29 -15.50 -1.69
C ARG A 213 27.18 -14.37 -1.16
N GLY A 214 26.79 -13.74 -0.05
CA GLY A 214 27.55 -12.67 0.61
C GLY A 214 27.37 -11.26 0.03
N GLU A 215 26.59 -11.09 -1.04
CA GLU A 215 26.41 -9.80 -1.74
C GLU A 215 25.85 -8.67 -0.85
N TYR A 216 25.08 -9.03 0.18
CA TYR A 216 24.47 -8.09 1.14
C TYR A 216 25.23 -7.95 2.45
N GLY A 217 26.41 -8.55 2.55
CA GLY A 217 27.20 -8.57 3.78
C GLY A 217 26.60 -9.49 4.85
N LYS A 218 27.11 -9.38 6.08
CA LYS A 218 26.84 -10.34 7.17
C LYS A 218 25.62 -9.98 8.04
N LYS A 219 25.10 -8.75 7.93
CA LYS A 219 23.99 -8.23 8.76
C LYS A 219 22.63 -8.71 8.25
N CYS A 220 22.42 -10.02 8.29
CA CYS A 220 21.24 -10.68 7.75
C CYS A 220 19.95 -10.22 8.43
N ASP A 221 20.04 -9.85 9.71
CA ASP A 221 18.94 -9.37 10.53
C ASP A 221 18.35 -8.05 10.01
N THR A 222 19.07 -7.26 9.23
CA THR A 222 18.51 -6.06 8.59
C THR A 222 17.32 -6.37 7.66
N CYS A 223 17.29 -7.58 7.09
CA CYS A 223 16.25 -8.03 6.18
C CYS A 223 15.50 -9.27 6.68
N HIS A 224 16.12 -10.16 7.44
CA HIS A 224 15.52 -11.41 7.89
C HIS A 224 15.22 -11.38 9.40
N ASN A 225 14.38 -12.31 9.83
CA ASN A 225 14.10 -12.55 11.25
C ASN A 225 14.23 -14.05 11.55
N SER A 226 14.66 -14.40 12.75
CA SER A 226 14.90 -15.79 13.17
C SER A 226 13.61 -16.61 13.38
N LYS A 227 12.43 -15.97 13.44
CA LYS A 227 11.14 -16.66 13.59
C LYS A 227 10.58 -17.16 12.26
N LYS A 228 10.75 -16.37 11.20
CA LYS A 228 10.27 -16.61 9.82
C LYS A 228 11.27 -16.07 8.81
N TRP A 229 12.30 -16.87 8.53
CA TRP A 229 13.43 -16.46 7.68
C TRP A 229 13.00 -16.06 6.26
N THR A 230 12.01 -16.73 5.68
CA THR A 230 11.55 -16.51 4.31
C THR A 230 10.78 -15.20 4.12
N GLU A 231 10.31 -14.58 5.21
CA GLU A 231 9.61 -13.29 5.17
C GLU A 231 10.62 -12.16 5.43
N ALA A 232 11.16 -11.58 4.35
CA ALA A 232 12.04 -10.43 4.46
C ALA A 232 11.26 -9.20 4.96
N ARG A 233 11.76 -8.56 6.02
CA ARG A 233 11.22 -7.36 6.68
C ARG A 233 11.75 -6.04 6.10
N PHE A 234 12.34 -6.08 4.91
CA PHE A 234 12.86 -4.88 4.28
C PHE A 234 11.72 -3.96 3.81
N ASP A 235 11.64 -2.76 4.40
CA ASP A 235 10.66 -1.75 4.04
C ASP A 235 11.22 -0.82 2.95
N HIS A 236 10.83 -1.07 1.69
CA HIS A 236 11.31 -0.32 0.53
C HIS A 236 10.90 1.16 0.59
N ASP A 237 9.71 1.47 1.13
CA ASP A 237 9.15 2.82 1.19
C ASP A 237 9.93 3.70 2.19
N LYS A 238 10.52 3.09 3.24
CA LYS A 238 11.32 3.81 4.25
C LYS A 238 12.82 3.83 3.97
N LYS A 239 13.32 2.87 3.20
CA LYS A 239 14.76 2.67 2.97
C LYS A 239 15.24 3.18 1.62
N THR A 240 14.34 3.61 0.75
CA THR A 240 14.65 4.11 -0.58
C THR A 240 13.76 5.28 -0.96
N ASP A 241 14.17 6.07 -1.95
CA ASP A 241 13.37 7.16 -2.51
C ASP A 241 12.33 6.68 -3.54
N PHE A 242 12.14 5.36 -3.68
CA PHE A 242 11.19 4.77 -4.61
C PHE A 242 10.14 3.93 -3.87
N PRO A 243 9.08 4.55 -3.34
CA PRO A 243 8.03 3.81 -2.67
C PRO A 243 7.29 2.89 -3.64
N LEU A 244 7.07 1.65 -3.23
CA LEU A 244 6.33 0.68 -4.03
C LEU A 244 4.84 0.88 -3.81
N TYR A 245 4.06 1.08 -4.87
CA TYR A 245 2.61 1.25 -4.76
C TYR A 245 1.84 0.17 -5.51
N GLY A 246 0.61 -0.10 -5.04
CA GLY A 246 -0.30 -1.03 -5.70
C GLY A 246 0.28 -2.44 -5.81
N ARG A 247 0.32 -2.96 -7.04
CA ARG A 247 0.81 -4.34 -7.30
C ARG A 247 2.31 -4.49 -7.05
N HIS A 248 3.09 -3.40 -7.12
CA HIS A 248 4.53 -3.43 -6.87
C HIS A 248 4.87 -3.81 -5.42
N LYS A 249 3.99 -3.52 -4.44
CA LYS A 249 4.21 -3.90 -3.03
C LYS A 249 4.36 -5.41 -2.80
N LYS A 250 3.84 -6.23 -3.73
CA LYS A 250 3.90 -7.71 -3.65
C LYS A 250 4.94 -8.30 -4.61
N SER A 251 5.70 -7.48 -5.32
CA SER A 251 6.71 -7.94 -6.26
C SER A 251 7.93 -8.51 -5.54
N LYS A 252 8.53 -9.55 -6.12
CA LYS A 252 9.82 -10.08 -5.63
C LYS A 252 10.93 -9.10 -5.98
N CYS A 253 11.97 -9.00 -5.14
CA CYS A 253 13.12 -8.12 -5.38
C CYS A 253 13.76 -8.38 -6.75
N SER A 254 13.85 -9.66 -7.15
CA SER A 254 14.43 -10.11 -8.42
C SER A 254 13.62 -9.71 -9.65
N SER A 255 12.37 -9.29 -9.50
CA SER A 255 11.57 -8.77 -10.61
C SER A 255 12.02 -7.38 -11.06
N CYS A 256 12.73 -6.64 -10.20
CA CYS A 256 13.24 -5.30 -10.53
C CYS A 256 14.77 -5.25 -10.52
N HIS A 257 15.42 -5.87 -9.53
CA HIS A 257 16.88 -5.87 -9.38
C HIS A 257 17.52 -7.01 -10.19
N ILE A 258 17.41 -7.00 -11.51
CA ILE A 258 17.99 -8.03 -12.36
C ILE A 258 19.47 -7.68 -12.65
N ALA A 259 20.44 -8.47 -12.17
CA ALA A 259 21.79 -8.46 -12.76
C ALA A 259 21.79 -9.34 -14.02
N GLY A 260 22.68 -9.07 -14.99
CA GLY A 260 22.73 -9.67 -16.33
C GLY A 260 22.81 -11.21 -16.45
N SER A 261 22.67 -11.95 -15.34
CA SER A 261 22.56 -13.42 -15.28
C SER A 261 21.34 -13.94 -14.50
N GLY A 262 20.45 -13.06 -14.01
CA GLY A 262 19.20 -13.41 -13.30
C GLY A 262 19.37 -14.07 -11.92
N LYS A 263 20.61 -14.35 -11.49
CA LYS A 263 20.93 -15.05 -10.24
C LYS A 263 21.43 -14.11 -9.13
N THR A 264 21.77 -12.88 -9.45
CA THR A 264 22.28 -11.88 -8.50
C THR A 264 21.42 -10.62 -8.60
N LEU A 265 21.11 -10.03 -7.45
CA LEU A 265 20.36 -8.78 -7.36
C LEU A 265 21.32 -7.60 -7.56
N SER A 266 21.08 -6.76 -8.57
CA SER A 266 21.95 -5.60 -8.86
C SER A 266 21.76 -4.49 -7.82
N LYS A 267 22.87 -4.04 -7.21
CA LYS A 267 22.94 -2.82 -6.36
C LYS A 267 22.92 -1.51 -7.17
N LYS A 268 23.00 -1.59 -8.50
CA LYS A 268 23.05 -0.40 -9.36
C LYS A 268 21.69 0.31 -9.30
N GLY A 269 21.71 1.64 -9.18
CA GLY A 269 20.50 2.46 -9.19
C GLY A 269 19.66 2.16 -10.42
N LEU A 270 18.45 1.67 -10.20
CA LEU A 270 17.48 1.40 -11.26
C LEU A 270 16.78 2.70 -11.64
N PRO A 271 16.39 2.87 -12.92
CA PRO A 271 15.48 3.93 -13.29
C PRO A 271 14.18 3.85 -12.49
N THR A 272 13.71 4.98 -11.99
CA THR A 272 12.50 5.08 -11.15
C THR A 272 11.26 5.51 -11.92
N ASN A 273 11.39 5.89 -13.19
CA ASN A 273 10.24 6.25 -14.03
C ASN A 273 9.57 4.98 -14.58
N CYS A 274 8.23 4.99 -14.66
CA CYS A 274 7.44 3.85 -15.10
C CYS A 274 7.86 3.36 -16.49
N TYR A 275 8.13 4.28 -17.42
CA TYR A 275 8.44 3.98 -18.81
C TYR A 275 9.71 3.16 -18.97
N SER A 276 10.77 3.44 -18.19
CA SER A 276 12.02 2.68 -18.27
C SER A 276 11.85 1.19 -17.96
N CYS A 277 10.90 0.83 -17.11
CA CYS A 277 10.59 -0.56 -16.77
C CYS A 277 9.51 -1.16 -17.69
N HIS A 278 8.53 -0.36 -18.09
CA HIS A 278 7.34 -0.79 -18.83
C HIS A 278 7.34 -0.37 -20.31
N LYS A 279 8.51 -0.04 -20.88
CA LYS A 279 8.63 0.39 -22.28
C LYS A 279 7.98 -0.59 -23.26
N ASN A 280 8.16 -1.89 -23.03
CA ASN A 280 7.60 -2.95 -23.87
C ASN A 280 6.13 -3.27 -23.56
N ASP A 281 5.62 -2.81 -22.42
CA ASP A 281 4.23 -3.00 -22.00
C ASP A 281 3.32 -1.83 -22.41
N ASP A 282 3.91 -0.75 -22.93
CA ASP A 282 3.17 0.46 -23.29
C ASP A 282 2.31 0.25 -24.53
N ALA A 283 1.00 0.12 -24.31
CA ALA A 283 -0.01 0.01 -25.36
C ALA A 283 -0.07 1.23 -26.30
N HIS A 284 0.44 2.40 -25.86
CA HIS A 284 0.45 3.63 -26.65
C HIS A 284 1.67 3.75 -27.56
N LYS A 285 2.66 2.86 -27.41
CA LYS A 285 3.90 2.85 -28.19
C LYS A 285 4.66 4.18 -28.13
N GLY A 286 4.67 4.83 -26.96
CA GLY A 286 5.34 6.11 -26.71
C GLY A 286 4.55 7.36 -27.11
N ARG A 287 3.37 7.24 -27.74
CA ARG A 287 2.58 8.42 -28.17
C ARG A 287 2.02 9.26 -27.02
N ASN A 288 1.86 8.68 -25.85
CA ASN A 288 1.33 9.40 -24.69
C ASN A 288 2.45 9.83 -23.73
N GLY A 289 3.68 9.96 -24.24
CA GLY A 289 4.87 10.28 -23.45
C GLY A 289 5.23 9.23 -22.40
N ASN A 290 6.12 9.60 -21.47
CA ASN A 290 6.63 8.72 -20.41
C ASN A 290 6.00 8.96 -19.03
N LYS A 291 5.14 9.99 -18.90
CA LYS A 291 4.48 10.37 -17.64
C LYS A 291 3.20 9.57 -17.41
N CYS A 292 3.32 8.23 -17.38
CA CYS A 292 2.17 7.33 -17.26
C CYS A 292 1.28 7.64 -16.04
N GLY A 293 1.87 8.17 -14.96
CA GLY A 293 1.19 8.55 -13.73
C GLY A 293 0.20 9.72 -13.86
N ASP A 294 0.23 10.48 -14.94
CA ASP A 294 -0.75 11.54 -15.21
C ASP A 294 -2.12 10.94 -15.58
N CYS A 295 -2.11 9.78 -16.25
CA CYS A 295 -3.31 9.12 -16.75
C CYS A 295 -3.66 7.84 -16.00
N HIS A 296 -2.68 7.08 -15.51
CA HIS A 296 -2.88 5.77 -14.89
C HIS A 296 -2.57 5.78 -13.40
N LYS A 297 -3.17 4.84 -12.67
CA LYS A 297 -2.80 4.52 -11.28
C LYS A 297 -2.08 3.18 -11.25
N SER A 298 -0.95 3.09 -10.56
CA SER A 298 -0.18 1.85 -10.38
C SER A 298 -0.96 0.72 -9.69
N SER A 299 -2.06 1.04 -9.02
CA SER A 299 -3.00 0.08 -8.44
C SER A 299 -4.07 -0.43 -9.40
N SER A 300 -4.36 0.28 -10.50
CA SER A 300 -5.46 -0.04 -11.42
C SER A 300 -5.20 0.57 -12.81
N TRP A 301 -4.50 -0.16 -13.67
CA TRP A 301 -4.05 0.34 -14.98
C TRP A 301 -5.19 0.54 -15.98
N GLY A 302 -6.21 -0.33 -15.95
CA GLY A 302 -7.34 -0.33 -16.90
C GLY A 302 -8.37 0.78 -16.71
N LYS A 303 -8.20 1.69 -15.74
CA LYS A 303 -9.06 2.85 -15.55
C LYS A 303 -8.22 4.12 -15.62
N GLN A 304 -8.33 4.87 -16.72
CA GLN A 304 -7.71 6.19 -16.79
C GLN A 304 -8.35 7.15 -15.78
N LYS A 305 -7.52 7.97 -15.12
CA LYS A 305 -7.96 9.05 -14.22
C LYS A 305 -7.92 10.43 -14.89
N PHE A 306 -7.39 10.52 -16.10
CA PHE A 306 -7.26 11.78 -16.81
C PHE A 306 -8.63 12.29 -17.25
N ASP A 307 -8.87 13.58 -17.03
CA ASP A 307 -10.14 14.25 -17.30
C ASP A 307 -9.84 15.58 -18.01
N HIS A 308 -10.18 15.66 -19.29
CA HIS A 308 -9.92 16.83 -20.14
C HIS A 308 -10.55 18.09 -19.55
N SER A 309 -11.77 17.99 -19.02
CA SER A 309 -12.52 19.14 -18.49
C SER A 309 -11.89 19.76 -17.24
N LYS A 310 -10.94 19.06 -16.60
CA LYS A 310 -10.24 19.53 -15.40
C LYS A 310 -8.78 19.85 -15.63
N LYS A 311 -8.21 19.39 -16.75
CA LYS A 311 -6.77 19.41 -17.01
C LYS A 311 -6.40 20.19 -18.26
N THR A 312 -7.37 20.53 -19.09
CA THR A 312 -7.19 21.22 -20.36
C THR A 312 -8.33 22.19 -20.59
N ASP A 313 -8.13 23.16 -21.48
CA ASP A 313 -9.18 24.09 -21.90
C ASP A 313 -10.13 23.50 -22.95
N PHE A 314 -9.94 22.23 -23.33
CA PHE A 314 -10.74 21.54 -24.34
C PHE A 314 -11.54 20.38 -23.74
N PRO A 315 -12.73 20.64 -23.15
CA PRO A 315 -13.58 19.59 -22.61
C PRO A 315 -14.14 18.70 -23.72
N LEU A 316 -14.02 17.37 -23.55
CA LEU A 316 -14.58 16.41 -24.50
C LEU A 316 -16.08 16.25 -24.28
N LEU A 317 -16.86 17.03 -25.03
CA LEU A 317 -18.32 17.06 -24.96
C LEU A 317 -18.97 16.20 -26.06
N GLY A 318 -20.25 15.85 -25.87
CA GLY A 318 -21.06 15.14 -26.87
C GLY A 318 -20.42 13.85 -27.38
N LYS A 319 -20.29 13.71 -28.70
CA LYS A 319 -19.70 12.52 -29.33
C LYS A 319 -18.20 12.36 -29.04
N HIS A 320 -17.48 13.46 -28.79
CA HIS A 320 -16.06 13.43 -28.46
C HIS A 320 -15.76 12.82 -27.08
N SER A 321 -16.75 12.76 -26.17
CA SER A 321 -16.56 12.15 -24.84
C SER A 321 -16.24 10.65 -24.87
N LYS A 322 -16.49 9.97 -26.00
CA LYS A 322 -16.35 8.50 -26.13
C LYS A 322 -15.26 8.05 -27.11
N ILE A 323 -14.51 8.98 -27.72
CA ILE A 323 -13.46 8.62 -28.69
C ILE A 323 -12.17 8.23 -27.98
N SER A 324 -11.32 7.48 -28.67
CA SER A 324 -9.97 7.16 -28.19
C SER A 324 -9.07 8.40 -28.27
N CYS A 325 -8.14 8.55 -27.32
CA CYS A 325 -7.15 9.63 -27.32
C CYS A 325 -6.39 9.71 -28.66
N ASN A 326 -6.06 8.54 -29.23
CA ASN A 326 -5.27 8.43 -30.46
C ASN A 326 -6.02 8.88 -31.72
N THR A 327 -7.34 9.10 -31.62
CA THR A 327 -8.13 9.69 -32.71
C THR A 327 -7.71 11.15 -32.93
N CYS A 328 -7.41 11.86 -31.85
CA CYS A 328 -6.93 13.24 -31.89
C CYS A 328 -5.40 13.28 -31.85
N HIS A 329 -4.79 12.67 -30.84
CA HIS A 329 -3.36 12.72 -30.59
C HIS A 329 -2.60 11.70 -31.45
N LYS A 330 -1.85 12.20 -32.44
CA LYS A 330 -1.13 11.35 -33.42
C LYS A 330 0.35 11.17 -33.09
N GLY A 331 0.99 12.16 -32.47
CA GLY A 331 2.35 12.05 -31.92
C GLY A 331 2.38 12.16 -30.39
N ASP A 332 3.49 12.64 -29.85
CA ASP A 332 3.70 12.78 -28.40
C ASP A 332 2.87 13.94 -27.83
N ILE A 333 1.96 13.63 -26.92
CA ILE A 333 1.04 14.61 -26.30
C ILE A 333 1.74 15.72 -25.50
N TYR A 334 3.01 15.56 -25.12
CA TYR A 334 3.76 16.58 -24.39
C TYR A 334 4.64 17.44 -25.29
N GLU A 335 4.82 17.05 -26.54
CA GLU A 335 5.66 17.77 -27.52
C GLU A 335 4.81 18.42 -28.62
N GLU A 336 3.62 17.87 -28.91
CA GLU A 336 2.73 18.35 -29.95
C GLU A 336 1.53 19.10 -29.37
N GLU A 337 1.38 20.39 -29.73
CA GLU A 337 0.17 21.15 -29.45
C GLU A 337 -0.90 20.87 -30.52
N LEU A 338 -2.11 20.50 -30.08
CA LEU A 338 -3.26 20.33 -30.96
C LEU A 338 -4.14 21.58 -30.95
N SER A 339 -4.66 21.93 -32.12
CA SER A 339 -5.66 22.98 -32.23
C SER A 339 -7.00 22.54 -31.62
N ALA A 340 -7.61 23.45 -30.85
CA ALA A 340 -8.96 23.31 -30.32
C ALA A 340 -10.06 23.74 -31.31
N LYS A 341 -9.70 24.20 -32.51
CA LYS A 341 -10.66 24.68 -33.51
C LYS A 341 -11.28 23.50 -34.26
N CYS A 342 -12.60 23.46 -34.35
CA CYS A 342 -13.35 22.37 -34.99
C CYS A 342 -12.85 22.09 -36.42
N ILE A 343 -12.64 23.15 -37.21
CA ILE A 343 -12.23 23.04 -38.61
C ILE A 343 -10.85 22.39 -38.79
N ASP A 344 -9.94 22.53 -37.83
CA ASP A 344 -8.59 21.97 -37.98
C ASP A 344 -8.61 20.43 -37.92
N CYS A 345 -9.61 19.86 -37.25
CA CYS A 345 -9.88 18.42 -37.23
C CYS A 345 -10.87 18.00 -38.34
N HIS A 346 -11.93 18.78 -38.55
CA HIS A 346 -13.07 18.43 -39.40
C HIS A 346 -13.02 19.06 -40.81
N LYS A 347 -11.87 19.58 -41.25
CA LYS A 347 -11.72 20.19 -42.59
C LYS A 347 -12.19 19.28 -43.73
N LYS A 348 -12.00 17.97 -43.59
CA LYS A 348 -12.41 16.99 -44.61
C LYS A 348 -13.90 16.66 -44.57
N ASP A 349 -14.54 16.92 -43.42
CA ASP A 349 -15.97 16.69 -43.22
C ASP A 349 -16.79 17.94 -43.56
N ASP A 350 -16.14 19.07 -43.83
CA ASP A 350 -16.79 20.33 -44.15
C ASP A 350 -17.43 20.32 -45.54
N VAL A 351 -18.74 20.09 -45.58
CA VAL A 351 -19.56 20.12 -46.80
C VAL A 351 -19.67 21.52 -47.42
N HIS A 352 -19.40 22.56 -46.64
CA HIS A 352 -19.47 23.96 -47.06
C HIS A 352 -18.24 24.42 -47.84
N LYS A 353 -17.18 23.59 -47.89
CA LYS A 353 -15.92 23.89 -48.59
C LYS A 353 -15.29 25.21 -48.15
N GLY A 354 -15.42 25.55 -46.87
CA GLY A 354 -14.83 26.74 -46.24
C GLY A 354 -15.54 28.07 -46.50
N ARG A 355 -16.71 28.07 -47.16
CA ARG A 355 -17.45 29.30 -47.51
C ARG A 355 -18.19 29.93 -46.32
N GLN A 356 -18.46 29.17 -45.27
CA GLN A 356 -19.25 29.58 -44.10
C GLN A 356 -18.36 29.99 -42.91
N GLY A 357 -17.09 30.28 -43.19
CA GLY A 357 -16.10 30.63 -42.18
C GLY A 357 -15.62 29.43 -41.35
N LYS A 358 -14.93 29.72 -40.24
CA LYS A 358 -14.26 28.72 -39.40
C LYS A 358 -14.95 28.47 -38.06
N ASN A 359 -15.93 29.30 -37.70
CA ASN A 359 -16.70 29.17 -36.46
C ASN A 359 -17.86 28.22 -36.66
N CYS A 360 -17.55 26.93 -36.80
CA CYS A 360 -18.54 25.87 -37.00
C CYS A 360 -19.60 25.85 -35.89
N ASN A 361 -19.22 26.25 -34.68
CA ASN A 361 -20.07 26.26 -33.49
C ASN A 361 -21.16 27.35 -33.51
N SER A 362 -21.13 28.27 -34.48
CA SER A 362 -22.23 29.19 -34.71
C SER A 362 -23.48 28.50 -35.22
N CYS A 363 -23.35 27.35 -35.90
CA CYS A 363 -24.46 26.60 -36.47
C CYS A 363 -24.52 25.16 -35.97
N HIS A 364 -23.36 24.51 -35.80
CA HIS A 364 -23.25 23.11 -35.40
C HIS A 364 -22.78 22.97 -33.95
N ASN A 365 -22.92 21.78 -33.38
CA ASN A 365 -22.39 21.49 -32.05
C ASN A 365 -21.89 20.04 -31.95
N GLU A 366 -21.24 19.73 -30.84
CA GLU A 366 -20.61 18.43 -30.58
C GLU A 366 -21.58 17.25 -30.44
N LYS A 367 -22.90 17.50 -30.34
CA LYS A 367 -23.92 16.45 -30.27
C LYS A 367 -24.19 15.85 -31.66
N GLY A 368 -23.97 16.62 -32.73
CA GLY A 368 -23.98 16.15 -34.10
C GLY A 368 -24.11 17.28 -35.12
N TRP A 369 -23.49 17.09 -36.29
CA TRP A 369 -23.50 18.06 -37.39
C TRP A 369 -24.90 18.31 -37.97
N ASN A 370 -25.74 17.28 -38.04
CA ASN A 370 -27.07 17.34 -38.68
C ASN A 370 -28.24 17.41 -37.68
N ARG A 371 -27.95 17.57 -36.38
CA ARG A 371 -28.99 17.62 -35.33
C ARG A 371 -28.96 18.97 -34.66
N ASN A 372 -30.07 19.70 -34.79
CA ASN A 372 -30.26 21.03 -34.22
C ASN A 372 -29.20 22.01 -34.74
N VAL A 373 -29.27 22.32 -36.04
CA VAL A 373 -28.53 23.45 -36.59
C VAL A 373 -29.10 24.71 -35.94
N ILE A 374 -28.27 25.44 -35.20
CA ILE A 374 -28.67 26.63 -34.47
C ILE A 374 -28.28 27.82 -35.34
N PHE A 375 -29.13 28.18 -36.30
CA PHE A 375 -28.94 29.38 -37.09
C PHE A 375 -30.15 30.28 -36.92
N ASP A 376 -29.89 31.56 -36.66
CA ASP A 376 -30.92 32.57 -36.44
C ASP A 376 -30.94 33.52 -37.65
N HIS A 377 -32.08 33.61 -38.33
CA HIS A 377 -32.24 34.51 -39.47
C HIS A 377 -32.49 35.96 -39.06
N ASP A 378 -32.92 36.22 -37.82
CA ASP A 378 -33.24 37.57 -37.34
C ASP A 378 -31.98 38.46 -37.24
N ILE A 379 -30.79 37.85 -37.24
CA ILE A 379 -29.49 38.54 -37.25
C ILE A 379 -28.90 38.73 -38.64
N THR A 380 -29.63 38.35 -39.70
CA THR A 380 -29.17 38.44 -41.09
C THR A 380 -29.85 39.59 -41.82
N ASP A 381 -29.37 39.93 -43.02
CA ASP A 381 -30.00 40.93 -43.89
C ASP A 381 -31.37 40.49 -44.43
N PHE A 382 -31.75 39.22 -44.24
CA PHE A 382 -33.07 38.68 -44.60
C PHE A 382 -33.72 37.96 -43.40
N PRO A 383 -34.31 38.71 -42.44
CA PRO A 383 -35.11 38.13 -41.37
C PRO A 383 -36.33 37.41 -41.95
N LEU A 384 -36.56 36.17 -41.51
CA LEU A 384 -37.69 35.39 -41.99
C LEU A 384 -38.99 35.93 -41.36
N ILE A 385 -39.70 36.76 -42.12
CA ILE A 385 -40.96 37.36 -41.70
C ILE A 385 -42.17 36.72 -42.40
N GLY A 386 -43.26 36.60 -41.64
CA GLY A 386 -44.50 36.01 -42.11
C GLY A 386 -44.36 34.54 -42.47
N ILE A 387 -44.78 34.15 -43.68
CA ILE A 387 -44.80 32.74 -44.07
C ILE A 387 -43.40 32.16 -44.29
N HIS A 388 -42.41 32.99 -44.61
CA HIS A 388 -41.02 32.56 -44.78
C HIS A 388 -40.41 32.00 -43.49
N ALA A 389 -40.93 32.37 -42.32
CA ALA A 389 -40.49 31.83 -41.03
C ALA A 389 -40.82 30.33 -40.85
N ALA A 390 -41.79 29.82 -41.62
CA ALA A 390 -42.19 28.41 -41.58
C ALA A 390 -41.58 27.57 -42.71
N THR A 391 -40.81 28.19 -43.61
CA THR A 391 -40.19 27.56 -44.78
C THR A 391 -38.97 26.72 -44.36
N GLN A 392 -38.77 25.57 -45.00
CA GLN A 392 -37.59 24.73 -44.78
C GLN A 392 -36.35 25.35 -45.43
N CYS A 393 -35.17 25.19 -44.84
CA CYS A 393 -33.93 25.81 -45.33
C CYS A 393 -33.64 25.47 -46.79
N GLU A 394 -33.89 24.22 -47.20
CA GLU A 394 -33.63 23.72 -48.56
C GLU A 394 -34.55 24.31 -49.63
N GLU A 395 -35.69 24.89 -49.23
CA GLU A 395 -36.60 25.58 -50.16
C GLU A 395 -36.04 26.95 -50.59
N CYS A 396 -35.16 27.55 -49.78
CA CYS A 396 -34.48 28.82 -50.10
C CYS A 396 -33.00 28.63 -50.48
N HIS A 397 -32.32 27.66 -49.86
CA HIS A 397 -30.92 27.36 -50.07
C HIS A 397 -30.77 26.07 -50.87
N LEU A 398 -30.80 26.21 -52.20
CA LEU A 398 -30.75 25.11 -53.16
C LEU A 398 -29.40 24.37 -53.18
N ASP A 399 -28.36 25.00 -52.66
CA ASP A 399 -27.06 24.42 -52.44
C ASP A 399 -26.56 24.69 -51.01
N SER A 400 -25.39 24.15 -50.68
CA SER A 400 -24.77 24.36 -49.37
C SER A 400 -24.01 25.69 -49.26
N GLU A 401 -24.17 26.60 -50.24
CA GLU A 401 -23.66 27.97 -50.25
C GLU A 401 -24.75 28.95 -49.78
N PHE A 402 -25.11 28.82 -48.50
CA PHE A 402 -26.13 29.65 -47.84
C PHE A 402 -25.97 31.17 -48.03
N GLY A 403 -24.74 31.68 -48.23
CA GLY A 403 -24.48 33.12 -48.41
C GLY A 403 -24.74 33.66 -49.82
N ALA A 404 -25.08 32.80 -50.79
CA ALA A 404 -25.31 33.22 -52.19
C ALA A 404 -26.80 33.33 -52.54
N THR A 405 -27.72 32.91 -51.66
CA THR A 405 -29.16 33.04 -51.89
C THR A 405 -29.57 34.51 -51.94
N SER A 406 -30.28 34.88 -53.01
CA SER A 406 -30.80 36.23 -53.18
C SER A 406 -31.92 36.54 -52.18
N SER A 407 -31.93 37.78 -51.69
CA SER A 407 -33.00 38.34 -50.85
C SER A 407 -34.10 39.04 -51.65
N GLU A 408 -33.94 39.15 -52.97
CA GLU A 408 -34.90 39.85 -53.82
C GLU A 408 -36.15 39.00 -54.06
N CYS A 409 -37.34 39.55 -53.79
CA CYS A 409 -38.59 38.79 -53.87
C CYS A 409 -38.78 38.13 -55.24
N ASN A 410 -38.47 38.84 -56.32
CA ASN A 410 -38.66 38.36 -57.68
C ASN A 410 -37.66 37.26 -58.08
N ASP A 411 -36.51 37.13 -57.42
CA ASP A 411 -35.56 36.05 -57.75
C ASP A 411 -36.11 34.67 -57.34
N CYS A 412 -36.99 34.64 -56.33
CA CYS A 412 -37.69 33.43 -55.88
C CYS A 412 -39.11 33.32 -56.47
N HIS A 413 -39.81 34.45 -56.58
CA HIS A 413 -41.23 34.51 -56.95
C HIS A 413 -41.49 35.00 -58.38
N ALA A 414 -40.50 34.91 -59.28
CA ALA A 414 -40.67 35.32 -60.69
C ALA A 414 -41.87 34.63 -61.35
N ASP A 415 -42.07 33.34 -61.07
CA ASP A 415 -43.16 32.55 -61.64
C ASP A 415 -44.53 32.84 -60.98
N ASP A 416 -44.51 33.39 -59.76
CA ASP A 416 -45.72 33.80 -59.03
C ASP A 416 -46.18 35.22 -59.40
N ASP A 417 -45.32 36.02 -60.04
CA ASP A 417 -45.64 37.41 -60.39
C ASP A 417 -46.66 37.51 -61.54
N VAL A 418 -47.92 37.64 -61.16
CA VAL A 418 -49.04 37.90 -62.07
C VAL A 418 -48.90 39.21 -62.86
N HIS A 419 -48.08 40.16 -62.39
CA HIS A 419 -47.85 41.44 -63.05
C HIS A 419 -46.75 41.38 -64.11
N LYS A 420 -46.00 40.27 -64.19
CA LYS A 420 -44.91 40.06 -65.17
C LYS A 420 -43.92 41.22 -65.19
N THR A 421 -43.51 41.70 -64.02
CA THR A 421 -42.59 42.83 -63.75
C THR A 421 -43.10 44.19 -64.22
N ARG A 422 -44.38 44.29 -64.60
CA ARG A 422 -44.97 45.55 -65.08
C ARG A 422 -45.08 46.62 -64.00
N LEU A 423 -45.22 46.21 -62.74
CA LEU A 423 -45.29 47.10 -61.59
C LEU A 423 -43.96 47.21 -60.82
N GLY A 424 -42.86 46.75 -61.41
CA GLY A 424 -41.56 46.67 -60.73
C GLY A 424 -41.35 45.32 -60.05
N THR A 425 -40.24 45.20 -59.32
CA THR A 425 -39.83 44.00 -58.58
C THR A 425 -39.86 44.20 -57.06
N ASP A 426 -40.10 45.42 -56.60
CA ASP A 426 -40.19 45.82 -55.18
C ASP A 426 -41.59 45.47 -54.63
N CYS A 427 -41.91 44.16 -54.66
CA CYS A 427 -43.21 43.59 -54.32
C CYS A 427 -43.74 44.03 -52.96
N GLU A 428 -42.85 44.21 -51.98
CA GLU A 428 -43.12 44.64 -50.61
C GLU A 428 -43.68 46.06 -50.50
N THR A 429 -43.60 46.86 -51.57
CA THR A 429 -44.28 48.16 -51.66
C THR A 429 -45.81 47.99 -51.57
N CYS A 430 -46.32 46.86 -52.05
CA CYS A 430 -47.76 46.61 -52.16
C CYS A 430 -48.18 45.37 -51.36
N HIS A 431 -47.42 44.29 -51.44
CA HIS A 431 -47.77 42.97 -50.91
C HIS A 431 -47.13 42.69 -49.56
N SER A 432 -47.85 41.97 -48.70
CA SER A 432 -47.34 41.55 -47.40
C SER A 432 -46.65 40.19 -47.50
N PRO A 433 -45.48 39.99 -46.86
CA PRO A 433 -44.87 38.68 -46.69
C PRO A 433 -45.75 37.66 -45.92
N ASN A 434 -46.84 38.10 -45.28
CA ASN A 434 -47.83 37.21 -44.67
C ASN A 434 -48.82 36.64 -45.69
N SER A 435 -49.06 37.33 -46.80
CA SER A 435 -50.01 36.92 -47.84
C SER A 435 -49.96 37.87 -49.04
N TRP A 436 -49.80 37.32 -50.25
CA TRP A 436 -49.91 38.06 -51.51
C TRP A 436 -51.26 38.77 -51.70
N ARG A 437 -52.33 38.25 -51.07
CA ARG A 437 -53.68 38.86 -51.12
C ARG A 437 -53.83 40.05 -50.18
N THR A 438 -52.93 40.19 -49.21
CA THR A 438 -52.93 41.32 -48.29
C THR A 438 -52.19 42.48 -48.94
N TRP A 439 -52.97 43.38 -49.52
CA TRP A 439 -52.53 44.57 -50.22
C TRP A 439 -52.75 45.82 -49.35
N PHE A 440 -51.72 46.65 -49.20
CA PHE A 440 -51.78 47.85 -48.35
C PHE A 440 -51.27 49.13 -49.04
N PHE A 441 -51.17 49.13 -50.37
CA PHE A 441 -50.74 50.29 -51.12
C PHE A 441 -51.86 51.32 -51.27
N ASP A 442 -51.52 52.57 -50.97
CA ASP A 442 -52.34 53.73 -51.28
C ASP A 442 -51.49 54.63 -52.18
N HIS A 443 -51.90 54.78 -53.44
CA HIS A 443 -51.12 55.47 -54.46
C HIS A 443 -50.83 56.93 -54.11
N ASP A 444 -51.81 57.62 -53.52
CA ASP A 444 -51.71 59.05 -53.21
C ASP A 444 -50.84 59.30 -51.98
N LYS A 445 -50.82 58.33 -51.04
CA LYS A 445 -49.88 58.38 -49.90
C LYS A 445 -48.46 57.96 -50.30
N ALA A 446 -48.33 56.97 -51.19
CA ALA A 446 -47.05 56.39 -51.56
C ALA A 446 -46.31 57.20 -52.63
N THR A 447 -47.03 57.98 -53.44
CA THR A 447 -46.44 58.76 -54.53
C THR A 447 -46.71 60.25 -54.39
N ARG A 448 -45.92 61.06 -55.10
CA ARG A 448 -46.17 62.52 -55.22
C ARG A 448 -47.01 62.85 -56.45
N PHE A 449 -47.88 61.95 -56.89
CA PHE A 449 -48.79 62.16 -58.01
C PHE A 449 -50.18 61.70 -57.58
N THR A 450 -51.08 62.65 -57.36
CA THR A 450 -52.44 62.36 -56.93
C THR A 450 -53.26 61.91 -58.14
N ILE A 451 -53.96 60.79 -58.00
CA ILE A 451 -54.91 60.33 -59.02
C ILE A 451 -56.25 61.00 -58.75
N ASP A 452 -56.58 62.05 -59.51
CA ASP A 452 -57.80 62.84 -59.32
C ASP A 452 -58.58 63.11 -60.62
N GLY A 453 -59.84 63.51 -60.46
CA GLY A 453 -60.70 63.90 -61.57
C GLY A 453 -61.06 62.72 -62.47
N ALA A 454 -60.85 62.86 -63.78
CA ALA A 454 -61.19 61.81 -64.75
C ALA A 454 -60.28 60.56 -64.67
N HIS A 455 -59.25 60.58 -63.81
CA HIS A 455 -58.29 59.48 -63.65
C HIS A 455 -58.61 58.56 -62.45
N GLU A 456 -59.61 58.89 -61.63
CA GLU A 456 -59.93 58.19 -60.36
C GLU A 456 -60.24 56.69 -60.56
N ASP A 457 -60.84 56.32 -61.69
CA ASP A 457 -61.22 54.93 -62.00
C ASP A 457 -60.15 54.15 -62.80
N LEU A 458 -58.95 54.73 -63.01
CA LEU A 458 -57.90 54.05 -63.76
C LEU A 458 -57.25 52.92 -62.96
N GLY A 459 -57.03 51.79 -63.64
CA GLY A 459 -56.22 50.70 -63.12
C GLY A 459 -54.72 51.01 -63.22
N CYS A 460 -53.92 50.33 -62.40
CA CYS A 460 -52.46 50.53 -62.36
C CYS A 460 -51.82 50.41 -63.75
N TYR A 461 -52.29 49.46 -64.56
CA TYR A 461 -51.76 49.19 -65.90
C TYR A 461 -52.09 50.26 -66.94
N ASP A 462 -53.11 51.09 -66.70
CA ASP A 462 -53.51 52.15 -67.64
C ASP A 462 -52.46 53.26 -67.67
N CYS A 463 -51.81 53.51 -66.53
CA CYS A 463 -50.70 54.46 -66.38
C CYS A 463 -49.35 53.76 -66.51
N HIS A 464 -49.18 52.58 -65.91
CA HIS A 464 -47.92 51.83 -65.94
C HIS A 464 -47.91 50.83 -67.11
N ARG A 465 -47.66 51.35 -68.31
CA ARG A 465 -47.80 50.59 -69.57
C ARG A 465 -46.62 49.70 -69.92
N THR A 466 -45.44 49.99 -69.39
CA THR A 466 -44.18 49.28 -69.69
C THR A 466 -43.60 48.66 -68.43
N SER A 467 -42.94 47.52 -68.58
CA SER A 467 -42.15 46.92 -67.50
C SER A 467 -41.03 47.83 -67.03
N SER A 468 -40.79 47.84 -65.73
CA SER A 468 -39.68 48.55 -65.09
C SER A 468 -38.89 47.56 -64.25
N LYS A 469 -37.56 47.61 -64.32
CA LYS A 469 -36.71 46.88 -63.38
C LYS A 469 -36.48 47.76 -62.15
N GLY A 470 -36.81 47.25 -60.95
CA GLY A 470 -36.82 48.03 -59.70
C GLY A 470 -37.94 49.07 -59.63
N LYS A 471 -37.69 50.17 -58.91
CA LYS A 471 -38.69 51.23 -58.65
C LYS A 471 -39.48 51.64 -59.88
N LEU A 472 -40.81 51.58 -59.74
CA LEU A 472 -41.77 51.92 -60.77
C LEU A 472 -41.65 53.40 -61.17
N LYS A 473 -41.43 53.66 -62.46
CA LYS A 473 -41.35 55.02 -63.02
C LYS A 473 -42.43 55.20 -64.07
N ALA A 474 -43.32 56.16 -63.85
CA ALA A 474 -44.21 56.70 -64.86
C ALA A 474 -43.97 58.20 -65.00
N SER A 475 -44.15 58.72 -66.22
CA SER A 475 -44.13 60.17 -66.42
C SER A 475 -45.36 60.79 -65.76
N LYS A 476 -45.16 61.95 -65.12
CA LYS A 476 -46.24 62.77 -64.55
C LYS A 476 -46.76 63.82 -65.54
N ASP A 477 -46.11 63.93 -66.70
CA ASP A 477 -46.45 64.93 -67.69
C ASP A 477 -47.69 64.48 -68.45
N CYS A 478 -48.72 65.32 -68.51
CA CYS A 478 -49.98 65.01 -69.19
C CYS A 478 -49.75 64.55 -70.64
N ILE A 479 -48.82 65.20 -71.34
CA ILE A 479 -48.48 64.91 -72.73
C ILE A 479 -47.85 63.52 -72.93
N ALA A 480 -47.27 62.91 -71.89
CA ALA A 480 -46.71 61.57 -72.00
C ALA A 480 -47.79 60.51 -72.26
N CYS A 481 -49.01 60.76 -71.77
CA CYS A 481 -50.16 59.87 -71.94
C CYS A 481 -51.14 60.38 -73.00
N HIS A 482 -51.35 61.69 -73.08
CA HIS A 482 -52.35 62.34 -73.95
C HIS A 482 -51.75 62.91 -75.25
N ARG A 483 -50.60 62.41 -75.69
CA ARG A 483 -49.94 62.90 -76.92
C ARG A 483 -50.85 62.81 -78.15
N SER A 484 -51.67 61.76 -78.25
CA SER A 484 -52.63 61.55 -79.34
C SER A 484 -53.84 62.48 -79.26
N ASP A 485 -54.11 63.00 -78.06
CA ASP A 485 -55.32 63.76 -77.77
C ASP A 485 -55.08 65.28 -77.88
N ASP A 486 -53.81 65.69 -78.08
CA ASP A 486 -53.42 67.07 -78.27
C ASP A 486 -53.81 67.59 -79.66
N ILE A 487 -54.97 68.26 -79.71
CA ILE A 487 -55.47 68.94 -80.90
C ILE A 487 -54.64 70.16 -81.32
N HIS A 488 -53.75 70.67 -80.45
CA HIS A 488 -52.94 71.85 -80.71
C HIS A 488 -51.63 71.51 -81.45
N ASN A 489 -51.38 70.24 -81.75
CA ASN A 489 -50.17 69.79 -82.44
C ASN A 489 -48.88 70.35 -81.82
N ARG A 490 -48.81 70.37 -80.47
CA ARG A 490 -47.67 70.81 -79.66
C ARG A 490 -47.32 72.30 -79.71
N GLN A 491 -48.21 73.13 -80.23
CA GLN A 491 -47.97 74.58 -80.35
C GLN A 491 -47.79 75.29 -78.99
N PHE A 492 -48.30 74.73 -77.90
CA PHE A 492 -48.29 75.34 -76.56
C PHE A 492 -47.38 74.62 -75.54
N GLY A 493 -46.49 73.73 -75.99
CA GLY A 493 -45.62 72.95 -75.10
C GLY A 493 -46.33 71.79 -74.39
N GLY A 494 -45.66 71.20 -73.39
CA GLY A 494 -46.12 69.97 -72.71
C GLY A 494 -46.86 70.18 -71.39
N GLN A 495 -46.99 71.43 -70.91
CA GLN A 495 -47.58 71.76 -69.62
C GLN A 495 -49.10 71.99 -69.75
N CYS A 496 -49.83 70.92 -70.08
CA CYS A 496 -51.28 70.99 -70.29
C CYS A 496 -52.04 71.52 -69.05
N GLY A 497 -51.50 71.29 -67.85
CA GLY A 497 -52.06 71.71 -66.56
C GLY A 497 -52.16 73.22 -66.34
N ASP A 498 -51.47 74.03 -67.15
CA ASP A 498 -51.56 75.50 -67.06
C ASP A 498 -52.89 76.03 -67.61
N CYS A 499 -53.48 75.30 -68.56
CA CYS A 499 -54.72 75.70 -69.26
C CYS A 499 -55.89 74.75 -68.99
N HIS A 500 -55.60 73.47 -68.73
CA HIS A 500 -56.59 72.40 -68.53
C HIS A 500 -56.47 71.81 -67.12
N ASN A 501 -57.54 71.20 -66.63
CA ASN A 501 -57.54 70.52 -65.34
C ASN A 501 -57.84 69.02 -65.52
N THR A 502 -57.60 68.25 -64.47
CA THR A 502 -57.72 66.78 -64.48
C THR A 502 -59.17 66.27 -64.53
N LYS A 503 -60.18 67.14 -64.33
CA LYS A 503 -61.60 66.77 -64.46
C LYS A 503 -62.11 66.85 -65.89
N SER A 504 -61.60 67.78 -66.70
CA SER A 504 -62.00 67.97 -68.10
C SER A 504 -61.01 68.84 -68.88
N PHE A 505 -60.71 68.41 -70.11
CA PHE A 505 -59.98 69.24 -71.08
C PHE A 505 -60.87 70.33 -71.72
N LYS A 506 -62.19 70.29 -71.53
CA LYS A 506 -63.12 71.32 -72.03
C LYS A 506 -63.12 72.55 -71.13
N GLY A 507 -63.09 73.73 -71.75
CA GLY A 507 -63.17 75.02 -71.05
C GLY A 507 -61.82 75.47 -70.48
N ALA A 508 -60.82 75.62 -71.36
CA ALA A 508 -59.49 76.08 -70.99
C ALA A 508 -59.57 77.42 -70.24
N LYS A 509 -58.90 77.50 -69.10
CA LYS A 509 -58.76 78.75 -68.34
C LYS A 509 -57.30 79.17 -68.42
N ILE A 510 -57.05 80.24 -69.18
CA ILE A 510 -55.75 80.90 -69.19
C ILE A 510 -55.63 81.62 -67.85
N LYS A 511 -54.60 81.29 -67.07
CA LYS A 511 -54.27 82.06 -65.87
C LYS A 511 -53.74 83.44 -66.20
#